data_AF-A0A812YQ29-F1
#
_entry.id   AF-A0A812YQ29-F1
#
_cell.length_a   1.000
_cell.length_b   1.000
_cell.length_c   1.000
_cell.angle_alpha   90.00
_cell.angle_beta   90.00
_cell.angle_gamma   90.00
#
_symmetry.space_group_name_H-M   'P 1'
#
loop_
_entity.id
_entity.type
_entity.pdbx_description
1 polymer ?
#
loop_
_entity_poly.entity_id
_entity_poly.type
_entity_poly.pdbx_seq_one_letter_code
_entity_poly.pdbx_strand_id
1 'polypeptide(L)'
;SRACCADLGSLKSHITSLQQDLGNHYAALEGDMLNSLRGAITYERLEMRKGPVGDGNMALVEPYFRRIKLTPSAAQRLGYDTDIVAHNGWVMDWPATEDFAMPSWRMVYLRRQLCVWTDTVKLYYGSCREDAPFLWDFMTDYAVGMAKMFHAVRLDNAHSTPLHVSRHVLSRVREANPHCWVFAELFTGNFKTDLLYQRTLGINALIREAMQCDSPHDLGHKLESPLWNGHPIGALSPVSTLDRAPPAAEQKHFSKCPSRSLLAAPAREALPLLPRHCPALLFDCTH
;
A
#
# COMPACT_ATOMS: atom_id res chain seq x y z
N SER A 1 -15.31 -29.16 25.71
CA SER A 1 -16.04 -30.44 25.62
C SER A 1 -16.21 -30.78 24.15
N ARG A 2 -15.68 -31.92 23.67
CA ARG A 2 -15.99 -32.39 22.31
C ARG A 2 -17.40 -33.00 22.38
N ALA A 3 -18.39 -32.31 21.85
CA ALA A 3 -19.71 -32.90 21.65
C ALA A 3 -19.54 -33.97 20.56
N CYS A 4 -19.40 -35.24 20.97
CA CYS A 4 -19.53 -36.35 20.04
C CYS A 4 -20.97 -36.34 19.50
N CYS A 5 -21.14 -36.50 18.19
CA CYS A 5 -22.44 -36.54 17.54
C CYS A 5 -23.32 -37.61 18.21
N ALA A 6 -24.54 -37.23 18.62
CA ALA A 6 -25.40 -38.05 19.49
C ALA A 6 -25.88 -39.35 18.81
N ASP A 7 -26.03 -39.36 17.49
CA ASP A 7 -26.44 -40.52 16.69
C ASP A 7 -26.02 -40.38 15.21
N LEU A 8 -26.05 -41.49 14.47
CA LEU A 8 -25.67 -41.57 13.05
C LEU A 8 -26.60 -40.72 12.14
N GLY A 9 -27.87 -40.57 12.48
CA GLY A 9 -28.83 -39.75 11.74
C GLY A 9 -28.50 -38.27 11.85
N SER A 10 -28.15 -37.80 13.05
CA SER A 10 -27.64 -36.45 13.29
C SER A 10 -26.35 -36.18 12.51
N LEU A 11 -25.42 -37.15 12.45
CA LEU A 11 -24.18 -37.01 11.68
C LEU A 11 -24.47 -36.90 10.17
N LYS A 12 -25.34 -37.76 9.64
CA LYS A 12 -25.74 -37.72 8.23
C LYS A 12 -26.39 -36.38 7.88
N SER A 13 -27.30 -35.90 8.73
CA SER A 13 -27.97 -34.61 8.54
C SER A 13 -26.98 -33.45 8.54
N HIS A 14 -25.99 -33.46 9.44
CA HIS A 14 -24.94 -32.45 9.46
C HIS A 14 -24.04 -32.50 8.22
N ILE A 15 -23.65 -33.69 7.76
CA ILE A 15 -22.88 -33.86 6.51
C ILE A 15 -23.67 -33.34 5.31
N THR A 16 -24.97 -33.63 5.22
CA THR A 16 -25.83 -33.11 4.14
C THR A 16 -25.91 -31.59 4.19
N SER A 17 -26.02 -30.98 5.37
CA SER A 17 -25.97 -29.51 5.53
C SER A 17 -24.64 -28.95 5.02
N LEU A 18 -23.50 -29.54 5.42
CA LEU A 18 -22.17 -29.10 4.97
C LEU A 18 -22.01 -29.25 3.45
N GLN A 19 -22.52 -30.33 2.87
CA GLN A 19 -22.50 -30.53 1.42
C GLN A 19 -23.34 -29.47 0.70
N GLN A 20 -24.49 -29.09 1.25
CA GLN A 20 -25.31 -28.02 0.71
C GLN A 20 -24.61 -26.66 0.81
N ASP A 21 -23.99 -26.36 1.95
CA ASP A 21 -23.23 -25.12 2.15
C ASP A 21 -22.05 -25.02 1.18
N LEU A 22 -21.31 -26.11 0.99
CA LEU A 22 -20.23 -26.19 0.00
C LEU A 22 -20.75 -26.03 -1.43
N GLY A 23 -21.90 -26.64 -1.76
CA GLY A 23 -22.55 -26.49 -3.06
C GLY A 23 -22.97 -25.04 -3.33
N ASN A 24 -23.56 -24.38 -2.34
CA ASN A 24 -23.92 -22.95 -2.44
C ASN A 24 -22.67 -22.07 -2.59
N HIS A 25 -21.61 -22.35 -1.84
CA HIS A 25 -20.36 -21.60 -1.95
C HIS A 25 -19.70 -21.77 -3.33
N TYR A 26 -19.70 -23.00 -3.88
CA TYR A 26 -19.23 -23.28 -5.23
C TYR A 26 -20.04 -22.53 -6.28
N ALA A 27 -21.38 -22.54 -6.19
CA ALA A 27 -22.24 -21.84 -7.14
C ALA A 27 -21.98 -20.31 -7.11
N ALA A 28 -21.73 -19.74 -5.93
CA ALA A 28 -21.36 -18.34 -5.80
C ALA A 28 -19.98 -18.04 -6.42
N LEU A 29 -18.98 -18.91 -6.19
CA LEU A 29 -17.66 -18.81 -6.83
C LEU A 29 -17.77 -18.86 -8.36
N GLU A 30 -18.53 -19.81 -8.89
CA GLU A 30 -18.76 -19.96 -10.33
C GLU A 30 -19.45 -18.72 -10.93
N GLY A 31 -20.46 -18.18 -10.23
CA GLY A 31 -21.12 -16.93 -10.62
C GLY A 31 -20.15 -15.76 -10.71
N ASP A 32 -19.29 -15.58 -9.70
CA ASP A 32 -18.28 -14.52 -9.66
C ASP A 32 -17.24 -14.67 -10.78
N MET A 33 -16.81 -15.91 -11.04
CA MET A 33 -15.88 -16.22 -12.13
C MET A 33 -16.47 -15.83 -13.49
N LEU A 34 -17.71 -16.26 -13.76
CA LEU A 34 -18.38 -15.98 -15.03
C LEU A 34 -18.65 -14.48 -15.21
N ASN A 35 -19.02 -13.78 -14.14
CA ASN A 35 -19.24 -12.34 -14.18
C ASN A 35 -17.94 -11.57 -14.44
N SER A 36 -16.85 -11.93 -13.77
CA SER A 36 -15.54 -11.28 -13.96
C SER A 36 -15.00 -11.53 -15.36
N LEU A 37 -15.10 -12.78 -15.86
CA LEU A 37 -14.74 -13.11 -17.25
C LEU A 37 -15.58 -12.33 -18.26
N ARG A 38 -16.90 -12.26 -18.05
CA ARG A 38 -17.80 -11.48 -18.93
C ARG A 38 -17.39 -10.01 -18.95
N GLY A 39 -17.15 -9.40 -17.80
CA GLY A 39 -16.70 -8.01 -17.68
C GLY A 39 -15.41 -7.76 -18.45
N ALA A 40 -14.38 -8.58 -18.23
CA ALA A 40 -13.09 -8.47 -18.92
C ALA A 40 -13.25 -8.61 -20.44
N ILE A 41 -13.99 -9.62 -20.91
CA ILE A 41 -14.21 -9.84 -22.35
C ILE A 41 -14.98 -8.69 -22.99
N THR A 42 -16.05 -8.23 -22.33
CA THR A 42 -16.86 -7.10 -22.82
C THR A 42 -16.01 -5.85 -22.96
N TYR A 43 -15.28 -5.47 -21.91
CA TYR A 43 -14.44 -4.28 -21.93
C TYR A 43 -13.33 -4.39 -22.99
N GLU A 44 -12.55 -5.46 -22.95
CA GLU A 44 -11.36 -5.59 -23.80
C GLU A 44 -11.68 -5.81 -25.29
N ARG A 45 -12.72 -6.60 -25.58
CA ARG A 45 -13.02 -7.01 -26.96
C ARG A 45 -14.11 -6.17 -27.61
N LEU A 46 -15.10 -5.70 -26.86
CA LEU A 46 -16.23 -4.96 -27.42
C LEU A 46 -16.02 -3.44 -27.29
N GLU A 47 -15.60 -2.96 -26.11
CA GLU A 47 -15.44 -1.52 -25.86
C GLU A 47 -14.09 -1.01 -26.39
N MET A 48 -12.99 -1.62 -25.95
CA MET A 48 -11.63 -1.27 -26.37
C MET A 48 -11.28 -1.78 -27.77
N ARG A 49 -12.12 -2.68 -28.34
CA ARG A 49 -11.98 -3.22 -29.70
C ARG A 49 -10.58 -3.76 -30.00
N LYS A 50 -9.94 -4.46 -29.05
CA LYS A 50 -8.59 -5.03 -29.22
C LYS A 50 -8.44 -6.05 -30.37
N GLY A 51 -9.51 -6.36 -31.10
CA GLY A 51 -9.50 -7.34 -32.19
C GLY A 51 -9.77 -8.77 -31.72
N PRO A 52 -9.91 -9.71 -32.68
CA PRO A 52 -10.19 -11.11 -32.40
C PRO A 52 -9.05 -11.79 -31.62
N VAL A 53 -9.36 -12.95 -31.03
CA VAL A 53 -8.34 -13.83 -30.44
C VAL A 53 -7.51 -14.45 -31.58
N GLY A 54 -6.18 -14.35 -31.49
CA GLY A 54 -5.28 -14.55 -32.63
C GLY A 54 -4.59 -13.24 -33.03
N ASP A 55 -3.62 -13.28 -33.94
CA ASP A 55 -2.92 -12.10 -34.49
C ASP A 55 -2.31 -11.14 -33.44
N GLY A 56 -1.49 -11.68 -32.53
CA GLY A 56 -0.84 -10.92 -31.46
C GLY A 56 -1.66 -10.79 -30.17
N ASN A 57 -2.97 -11.06 -30.21
CA ASN A 57 -3.79 -11.23 -29.02
C ASN A 57 -3.81 -12.69 -28.57
N MET A 58 -2.92 -13.04 -27.65
CA MET A 58 -2.65 -14.44 -27.29
C MET A 58 -3.82 -15.16 -26.59
N ALA A 59 -4.75 -14.45 -25.95
CA ALA A 59 -5.81 -15.07 -25.16
C ALA A 59 -7.10 -14.24 -25.10
N LEU A 60 -8.22 -14.93 -24.83
CA LEU A 60 -9.54 -14.31 -24.61
C LEU A 60 -9.55 -13.43 -23.35
N VAL A 61 -8.81 -13.86 -22.32
CA VAL A 61 -8.54 -13.12 -21.08
C VAL A 61 -7.07 -13.28 -20.71
N GLU A 62 -6.52 -12.34 -19.95
CA GLU A 62 -5.12 -12.30 -19.56
C GLU A 62 -4.71 -13.57 -18.78
N PRO A 63 -3.48 -14.08 -18.95
CA PRO A 63 -2.94 -15.14 -18.12
C PRO A 63 -2.67 -14.62 -16.71
N TYR A 64 -3.22 -15.28 -15.69
CA TYR A 64 -3.04 -14.93 -14.27
C TYR A 64 -1.75 -15.53 -13.69
N PHE A 65 -1.21 -16.54 -14.37
CA PHE A 65 -0.02 -17.26 -13.94
C PHE A 65 0.93 -17.45 -15.12
N ARG A 66 2.22 -17.39 -14.83
CA ARG A 66 3.30 -17.64 -15.77
C ARG A 66 4.05 -18.90 -15.38
N ARG A 67 4.23 -19.79 -16.35
CA ARG A 67 5.17 -20.91 -16.20
C ARG A 67 6.59 -20.40 -16.44
N ILE A 68 7.48 -20.64 -15.49
CA ILE A 68 8.90 -20.31 -15.58
C ILE A 68 9.74 -21.57 -15.66
N LYS A 69 10.86 -21.51 -16.38
CA LYS A 69 11.86 -22.57 -16.39
C LYS A 69 12.87 -22.30 -15.27
N LEU A 70 13.10 -23.30 -14.44
CA LEU A 70 14.06 -23.20 -13.36
C LEU A 70 15.50 -23.32 -13.87
N THR A 71 16.43 -22.70 -13.14
CA THR A 71 17.85 -22.92 -13.36
C THR A 71 18.21 -24.37 -13.04
N PRO A 72 19.26 -24.95 -13.65
CA PRO A 72 19.64 -26.35 -13.38
C PRO A 72 19.84 -26.66 -11.89
N SER A 73 20.43 -25.73 -11.14
CA SER A 73 20.63 -25.85 -9.69
C SER A 73 19.31 -25.82 -8.91
N ALA A 74 18.37 -24.94 -9.28
CA ALA A 74 17.05 -24.91 -8.67
C ALA A 74 16.25 -26.18 -8.99
N ALA A 75 16.31 -26.65 -10.24
CA ALA A 75 15.63 -27.87 -10.67
C ALA A 75 16.14 -29.11 -9.92
N GLN A 76 17.46 -29.22 -9.76
CA GLN A 76 18.06 -30.30 -8.96
C GLN A 76 17.61 -30.27 -7.49
N ARG A 77 17.51 -29.08 -6.90
CA ARG A 77 17.08 -28.91 -5.50
C ARG A 77 15.59 -29.21 -5.30
N LEU A 78 14.74 -28.85 -6.25
CA LEU A 78 13.28 -28.92 -6.12
C LEU A 78 12.68 -30.21 -6.72
N GLY A 79 13.40 -30.91 -7.59
CA GLY A 79 12.95 -32.15 -8.22
C GLY A 79 12.03 -31.96 -9.43
N TYR A 80 11.88 -30.72 -9.92
CA TYR A 80 11.12 -30.37 -11.12
C TYR A 80 11.82 -29.25 -11.90
N ASP A 81 11.56 -29.13 -13.20
CA ASP A 81 12.28 -28.21 -14.10
C ASP A 81 11.54 -26.89 -14.37
N THR A 82 10.26 -26.81 -14.01
CA THR A 82 9.38 -25.67 -14.25
C THR A 82 8.51 -25.36 -13.05
N ASP A 83 8.25 -24.09 -12.83
CA ASP A 83 7.40 -23.60 -11.74
C ASP A 83 6.31 -22.67 -12.27
N ILE A 84 5.26 -22.43 -11.49
CA ILE A 84 4.14 -21.55 -11.85
C ILE A 84 4.08 -20.41 -10.85
N VAL A 85 4.30 -19.19 -11.35
CA VAL A 85 4.25 -17.97 -10.54
C VAL A 85 3.03 -17.13 -10.89
N ALA A 86 2.50 -16.43 -9.90
CA ALA A 86 1.37 -15.54 -10.08
C ALA A 86 1.80 -14.17 -10.61
N HIS A 87 1.01 -13.63 -11.55
CA HIS A 87 1.14 -12.24 -11.96
C HIS A 87 0.62 -11.29 -10.87
N ASN A 88 1.18 -10.09 -10.79
CA ASN A 88 0.63 -9.03 -9.93
C ASN A 88 -0.52 -8.29 -10.64
N GLY A 89 -1.12 -7.34 -9.96
CA GLY A 89 -2.21 -6.53 -10.49
C GLY A 89 -2.87 -5.73 -9.40
N TRP A 90 -4.11 -5.33 -9.66
CA TRP A 90 -4.95 -4.63 -8.69
C TRP A 90 -6.36 -5.20 -8.71
N VAL A 91 -7.09 -5.03 -7.62
CA VAL A 91 -8.47 -5.50 -7.45
C VAL A 91 -9.31 -4.29 -7.07
N MET A 92 -10.46 -4.10 -7.75
CA MET A 92 -11.39 -3.01 -7.44
C MET A 92 -11.74 -3.01 -5.94
N ASP A 93 -11.69 -1.84 -5.32
CA ASP A 93 -12.06 -1.60 -3.92
C ASP A 93 -11.36 -2.51 -2.89
N TRP A 94 -10.14 -2.94 -3.19
CA TRP A 94 -9.40 -3.82 -2.29
C TRP A 94 -8.77 -3.06 -1.11
N PRO A 95 -8.85 -3.59 0.13
CA PRO A 95 -8.21 -2.96 1.27
C PRO A 95 -6.68 -2.89 1.10
N ALA A 96 -6.12 -1.69 1.14
CA ALA A 96 -4.68 -1.43 1.05
C ALA A 96 -3.84 -2.26 2.05
N THR A 97 -4.38 -2.60 3.21
CA THR A 97 -3.63 -3.31 4.25
C THR A 97 -3.59 -4.83 4.07
N GLU A 98 -4.27 -5.36 3.06
CA GLU A 98 -4.39 -6.81 2.84
C GLU A 98 -3.71 -7.20 1.53
N ASP A 99 -2.96 -8.31 1.56
CA ASP A 99 -2.43 -8.89 0.34
C ASP A 99 -3.48 -9.81 -0.32
N PHE A 100 -3.94 -9.43 -1.50
CA PHE A 100 -4.93 -10.19 -2.27
C PHE A 100 -4.46 -11.58 -2.70
N ALA A 101 -3.15 -11.84 -2.71
CA ALA A 101 -2.61 -13.16 -3.05
C ALA A 101 -2.49 -14.11 -1.86
N MET A 102 -2.67 -13.60 -0.63
CA MET A 102 -2.59 -14.47 0.54
C MET A 102 -3.77 -15.45 0.56
N PRO A 103 -3.53 -16.70 1.04
CA PRO A 103 -4.60 -17.66 1.26
C PRO A 103 -5.70 -17.04 2.13
N SER A 104 -6.86 -16.81 1.51
CA SER A 104 -8.00 -16.17 2.15
C SER A 104 -9.30 -16.68 1.52
N TRP A 105 -10.41 -16.53 2.24
CA TRP A 105 -11.75 -16.90 1.77
C TRP A 105 -12.20 -16.10 0.54
N ARG A 106 -11.53 -14.97 0.23
CA ARG A 106 -11.83 -14.13 -0.93
C ARG A 106 -11.36 -14.76 -2.24
N MET A 107 -10.29 -15.57 -2.24
CA MET A 107 -9.86 -16.38 -3.38
C MET A 107 -9.76 -15.60 -4.72
N VAL A 108 -9.12 -14.44 -4.71
CA VAL A 108 -9.10 -13.46 -5.83
C VAL A 108 -8.72 -14.08 -7.19
N TYR A 109 -7.64 -14.87 -7.23
CA TYR A 109 -7.21 -15.54 -8.46
C TYR A 109 -8.23 -16.55 -8.98
N LEU A 110 -8.89 -17.30 -8.07
CA LEU A 110 -9.92 -18.27 -8.44
C LEU A 110 -11.16 -17.55 -8.98
N ARG A 111 -11.60 -16.50 -8.29
CA ARG A 111 -12.77 -15.67 -8.67
C ARG A 111 -12.55 -14.80 -9.90
N ARG A 112 -11.33 -14.74 -10.45
CA ARG A 112 -10.97 -13.91 -11.62
C ARG A 112 -11.16 -12.41 -11.38
N GLN A 113 -11.01 -11.95 -10.13
CA GLN A 113 -11.25 -10.55 -9.75
C GLN A 113 -10.03 -9.63 -9.91
N LEU A 114 -8.88 -10.19 -10.29
CA LEU A 114 -7.64 -9.44 -10.46
C LEU A 114 -7.58 -8.82 -11.86
N CYS A 115 -7.38 -7.51 -11.94
CA CYS A 115 -6.92 -6.85 -13.15
C CYS A 115 -5.41 -7.09 -13.27
N VAL A 116 -5.02 -8.01 -14.15
CA VAL A 116 -3.69 -8.61 -14.19
C VAL A 116 -2.68 -7.78 -14.97
N TRP A 117 -1.47 -7.63 -14.43
CA TRP A 117 -0.31 -7.10 -15.12
C TRP A 117 0.60 -8.25 -15.60
N THR A 118 0.44 -8.63 -16.87
CA THR A 118 1.10 -9.82 -17.46
C THR A 118 2.61 -9.67 -17.69
N ASP A 119 3.12 -8.46 -17.53
CA ASP A 119 4.53 -8.08 -17.60
C ASP A 119 5.28 -8.25 -16.27
N THR A 120 4.58 -8.31 -15.14
CA THR A 120 5.19 -8.42 -13.80
C THR A 120 4.77 -9.69 -13.06
N VAL A 121 5.65 -10.21 -12.19
CA VAL A 121 5.31 -11.31 -11.27
C VAL A 121 5.21 -10.78 -9.85
N LYS A 122 4.26 -11.31 -9.06
CA LYS A 122 4.08 -10.87 -7.68
C LYS A 122 5.15 -11.50 -6.78
N LEU A 123 5.83 -10.66 -6.00
CA LEU A 123 6.87 -11.08 -5.07
C LEU A 123 6.26 -11.43 -3.71
N TYR A 124 6.50 -12.64 -3.23
CA TYR A 124 6.02 -13.12 -1.94
C TYR A 124 7.10 -12.98 -0.85
N TYR A 125 6.94 -11.99 0.04
CA TYR A 125 7.88 -11.70 1.11
C TYR A 125 7.65 -12.53 2.39
N GLY A 126 6.47 -13.14 2.55
CA GLY A 126 6.07 -13.76 3.80
C GLY A 126 5.90 -12.77 4.96
N SER A 127 5.95 -13.29 6.18
CA SER A 127 5.80 -12.56 7.43
C SER A 127 7.10 -11.93 7.92
N CYS A 128 8.24 -12.55 7.61
CA CYS A 128 9.56 -12.08 8.00
C CYS A 128 10.62 -12.43 6.94
N ARG A 129 11.85 -11.97 7.16
CA ARG A 129 12.98 -12.23 6.27
C ARG A 129 13.25 -13.72 6.09
N GLU A 130 13.05 -14.51 7.14
CA GLU A 130 13.32 -15.96 7.15
C GLU A 130 12.42 -16.73 6.18
N ASP A 131 11.24 -16.21 5.86
CA ASP A 131 10.31 -16.83 4.91
C ASP A 131 10.81 -16.73 3.45
N ALA A 132 11.55 -15.66 3.12
CA ALA A 132 12.08 -15.44 1.77
C ALA A 132 13.44 -14.69 1.79
N PRO A 133 14.52 -15.28 2.36
CA PRO A 133 15.74 -14.52 2.71
C PRO A 133 16.38 -13.82 1.53
N PHE A 134 16.51 -14.53 0.40
CA PHE A 134 17.06 -13.98 -0.83
C PHE A 134 16.30 -12.75 -1.32
N LEU A 135 14.97 -12.80 -1.32
CA LEU A 135 14.13 -11.71 -1.81
C LEU A 135 14.29 -10.46 -0.94
N TRP A 136 14.25 -10.64 0.38
CA TRP A 136 14.44 -9.55 1.32
C TRP A 136 15.80 -8.88 1.18
N ASP A 137 16.87 -9.68 1.11
CA ASP A 137 18.24 -9.17 0.97
C ASP A 137 18.40 -8.45 -0.37
N PHE A 138 18.01 -9.08 -1.46
CA PHE A 138 18.13 -8.53 -2.80
C PHE A 138 17.40 -7.20 -2.95
N MET A 139 16.16 -7.12 -2.47
CA MET A 139 15.35 -5.89 -2.58
C MET A 139 15.83 -4.79 -1.63
N THR A 140 16.37 -5.17 -0.48
CA THR A 140 17.00 -4.22 0.45
C THR A 140 18.26 -3.62 -0.16
N ASP A 141 19.15 -4.46 -0.70
CA ASP A 141 20.39 -4.01 -1.34
C ASP A 141 20.10 -3.17 -2.57
N TYR A 142 19.10 -3.56 -3.37
CA TYR A 142 18.60 -2.76 -4.48
C TYR A 142 18.18 -1.36 -4.03
N ALA A 143 17.29 -1.26 -3.04
CA ALA A 143 16.79 0.03 -2.57
C ALA A 143 17.90 0.90 -1.93
N VAL A 144 18.80 0.29 -1.16
CA VAL A 144 19.97 0.95 -0.58
C VAL A 144 20.92 1.45 -1.68
N GLY A 145 21.15 0.65 -2.73
CA GLY A 145 21.93 1.04 -3.89
C GLY A 145 21.34 2.27 -4.58
N MET A 146 20.02 2.28 -4.81
CA MET A 146 19.31 3.43 -5.37
C MET A 146 19.46 4.67 -4.47
N ALA A 147 19.30 4.53 -3.15
CA ALA A 147 19.41 5.66 -2.21
C ALA A 147 20.83 6.24 -2.09
N LYS A 148 21.87 5.49 -2.45
CA LYS A 148 23.25 6.00 -2.53
C LYS A 148 23.50 6.84 -3.79
N MET A 149 22.72 6.61 -4.85
CA MET A 149 22.85 7.29 -6.13
C MET A 149 21.92 8.50 -6.26
N PHE A 150 20.71 8.41 -5.68
CA PHE A 150 19.65 9.39 -5.84
C PHE A 150 19.31 10.08 -4.53
N HIS A 151 18.85 11.34 -4.63
CA HIS A 151 18.39 12.14 -3.49
C HIS A 151 17.02 11.69 -2.96
N ALA A 152 16.24 11.00 -3.80
CA ALA A 152 14.87 10.67 -3.49
C ALA A 152 14.44 9.31 -4.07
N VAL A 153 13.44 8.70 -3.44
CA VAL A 153 12.76 7.49 -3.89
C VAL A 153 11.27 7.74 -3.98
N ARG A 154 10.68 7.45 -5.16
CA ARG A 154 9.24 7.39 -5.39
C ARG A 154 8.75 5.97 -5.07
N LEU A 155 7.81 5.84 -4.15
CA LEU A 155 7.11 4.59 -3.90
C LEU A 155 5.91 4.50 -4.84
N ASP A 156 6.02 3.63 -5.83
CA ASP A 156 4.93 3.26 -6.72
C ASP A 156 3.95 2.33 -6.01
N ASN A 157 2.65 2.53 -6.20
CA ASN A 157 1.60 1.69 -5.61
C ASN A 157 1.86 1.33 -4.13
N ALA A 158 2.23 2.33 -3.32
CA ALA A 158 2.78 2.09 -1.98
C ALA A 158 1.81 1.33 -1.06
N HIS A 159 0.52 1.46 -1.34
CA HIS A 159 -0.58 0.78 -0.65
C HIS A 159 -0.68 -0.72 -0.99
N SER A 160 -0.03 -1.23 -2.03
CA SER A 160 -0.04 -2.65 -2.39
C SER A 160 1.17 -3.43 -1.88
N THR A 161 2.12 -2.75 -1.22
CA THR A 161 3.28 -3.40 -0.60
C THR A 161 3.03 -3.61 0.90
N PRO A 162 3.25 -4.82 1.45
CA PRO A 162 3.07 -5.07 2.87
C PRO A 162 3.86 -4.09 3.75
N LEU A 163 3.19 -3.50 4.73
CA LEU A 163 3.73 -2.37 5.50
C LEU A 163 5.03 -2.73 6.25
N HIS A 164 5.17 -3.98 6.71
CA HIS A 164 6.38 -4.45 7.40
C HIS A 164 7.59 -4.53 6.47
N VAL A 165 7.38 -4.92 5.21
CA VAL A 165 8.42 -4.99 4.17
C VAL A 165 8.90 -3.57 3.85
N SER A 166 7.98 -2.67 3.50
CA SER A 166 8.32 -1.27 3.19
C SER A 166 9.03 -0.59 4.35
N ARG A 167 8.58 -0.83 5.60
CA ARG A 167 9.22 -0.27 6.79
C ARG A 167 10.66 -0.74 6.95
N HIS A 168 10.91 -2.04 6.77
CA HIS A 168 12.26 -2.59 6.86
C HIS A 168 13.16 -1.97 5.79
N VAL A 169 12.76 -2.03 4.53
CA VAL A 169 13.56 -1.54 3.41
C VAL A 169 13.86 -0.04 3.55
N LEU A 170 12.86 0.78 3.89
CA LEU A 170 13.06 2.22 4.09
C LEU A 170 13.93 2.56 5.31
N SER A 171 13.89 1.75 6.36
CA SER A 171 14.83 1.89 7.48
C SER A 171 16.27 1.71 7.00
N ARG A 172 16.53 0.66 6.22
CA ARG A 172 17.86 0.37 5.66
C ARG A 172 18.32 1.46 4.69
N VAL A 173 17.40 1.97 3.86
CA VAL A 173 17.63 3.12 2.98
C VAL A 173 18.07 4.35 3.77
N ARG A 174 17.38 4.69 4.87
CA ARG A 174 17.70 5.88 5.68
C ARG A 174 18.94 5.72 6.54
N GLU A 175 19.31 4.50 6.92
CA GLU A 175 20.60 4.25 7.54
C GLU A 175 21.76 4.50 6.56
N ALA A 176 21.58 4.15 5.28
CA ALA A 176 22.59 4.40 4.25
C ALA A 176 22.61 5.86 3.76
N ASN A 177 21.44 6.51 3.66
CA ASN A 177 21.28 7.91 3.30
C ASN A 177 20.21 8.58 4.21
N PRO A 178 20.63 9.20 5.33
CA PRO A 178 19.73 9.84 6.28
C PRO A 178 18.86 10.98 5.69
N HIS A 179 19.29 11.53 4.56
CA HIS A 179 18.59 12.62 3.87
C HIS A 179 17.77 12.14 2.65
N CYS A 180 17.68 10.83 2.43
CA CYS A 180 16.88 10.28 1.34
C CYS A 180 15.42 10.70 1.47
N TRP A 181 14.94 11.45 0.49
CA TRP A 181 13.59 11.97 0.44
C TRP A 181 12.63 10.94 -0.15
N VAL A 182 11.58 10.57 0.58
CA VAL A 182 10.64 9.52 0.18
C VAL A 182 9.30 10.13 -0.13
N PHE A 183 8.77 9.92 -1.32
CA PHE A 183 7.43 10.34 -1.69
C PHE A 183 6.66 9.18 -2.28
N ALA A 184 5.35 9.16 -2.09
CA ALA A 184 4.55 7.97 -2.37
C ALA A 184 3.29 8.27 -3.17
N GLU A 185 3.03 7.39 -4.12
CA GLU A 185 1.70 7.18 -4.68
C GLU A 185 0.87 6.36 -3.68
N LEU A 186 0.00 7.04 -2.93
CA LEU A 186 -0.77 6.45 -1.85
C LEU A 186 -2.22 6.94 -1.93
N PHE A 187 -3.09 6.04 -2.41
CA PHE A 187 -4.50 6.29 -2.67
C PHE A 187 -5.37 5.27 -1.93
N THR A 188 -5.31 5.24 -0.59
CA THR A 188 -6.05 4.23 0.18
C THR A 188 -7.56 4.49 0.25
N GLY A 189 -8.02 5.67 -0.19
CA GLY A 189 -9.40 6.14 -0.01
C GLY A 189 -9.78 6.41 1.46
N ASN A 190 -8.86 6.22 2.40
CA ASN A 190 -9.10 6.35 3.83
C ASN A 190 -7.99 7.16 4.51
N PHE A 191 -8.34 8.36 4.98
CA PHE A 191 -7.38 9.26 5.60
C PHE A 191 -6.64 8.66 6.82
N LYS A 192 -7.30 7.81 7.63
CA LYS A 192 -6.65 7.15 8.77
C LYS A 192 -5.62 6.13 8.31
N THR A 193 -5.93 5.38 7.25
CA THR A 193 -4.99 4.45 6.62
C THR A 193 -3.82 5.20 5.99
N ASP A 194 -4.07 6.32 5.30
CA ASP A 194 -2.98 7.17 4.77
C ASP A 194 -2.04 7.62 5.89
N LEU A 195 -2.58 8.11 7.01
CA LEU A 195 -1.79 8.51 8.18
C LEU A 195 -0.99 7.35 8.78
N LEU A 196 -1.54 6.13 8.79
CA LEU A 196 -0.81 4.93 9.22
C LEU A 196 0.41 4.68 8.35
N TYR A 197 0.29 4.77 7.03
CA TYR A 197 1.43 4.58 6.12
C TYR A 197 2.45 5.70 6.29
N GLN A 198 2.00 6.95 6.30
CA GLN A 198 2.86 8.13 6.49
C GLN A 198 3.72 8.02 7.75
N ARG A 199 3.11 7.77 8.91
CA ARG A 199 3.83 7.66 10.19
C ARG A 199 4.73 6.43 10.29
N THR A 200 4.37 5.33 9.62
CA THR A 200 5.10 4.06 9.73
C THR A 200 6.30 4.01 8.79
N LEU A 201 6.14 4.56 7.59
CA LEU A 201 7.16 4.57 6.54
C LEU A 201 8.00 5.86 6.57
N GLY A 202 7.54 6.87 7.30
CA GLY A 202 8.20 8.17 7.39
C GLY A 202 8.17 8.94 6.07
N ILE A 203 7.10 8.82 5.28
CA ILE A 203 6.97 9.45 3.97
C ILE A 203 7.13 10.97 4.10
N ASN A 204 7.84 11.60 3.18
CA ASN A 204 8.05 13.05 3.16
C ASN A 204 6.96 13.80 2.41
N ALA A 205 6.36 13.23 1.36
CA ALA A 205 5.24 13.82 0.63
C ALA A 205 4.35 12.77 -0.04
N LEU A 206 3.07 13.10 -0.24
CA LEU A 206 2.14 12.27 -1.00
C LEU A 206 1.87 12.88 -2.37
N ILE A 207 1.86 12.05 -3.40
CA ILE A 207 1.50 12.46 -4.75
C ILE A 207 0.02 12.83 -4.80
N ARG A 208 -0.27 13.95 -5.47
CA ARG A 208 -1.61 14.43 -5.82
C ARG A 208 -1.64 14.81 -7.29
N GLU A 209 -2.75 14.53 -7.96
CA GLU A 209 -2.85 14.61 -9.42
C GLU A 209 -3.96 15.58 -9.81
N ALA A 210 -3.61 16.69 -10.46
CA ALA A 210 -4.59 17.67 -10.91
C ALA A 210 -5.47 17.12 -12.05
N MET A 211 -4.92 16.25 -12.90
CA MET A 211 -5.64 15.56 -13.97
C MET A 211 -6.80 14.67 -13.49
N GLN A 212 -6.87 14.33 -12.20
CA GLN A 212 -8.00 13.62 -11.59
C GLN A 212 -9.12 14.58 -11.12
N CYS A 213 -9.08 15.85 -11.52
CA CYS A 213 -10.12 16.83 -11.17
C CYS A 213 -11.13 16.97 -12.30
N ASP A 214 -12.41 16.79 -12.00
CA ASP A 214 -13.47 16.75 -13.02
C ASP A 214 -13.80 18.14 -13.59
N SER A 215 -13.43 19.21 -12.89
CA SER A 215 -13.71 20.59 -13.30
C SER A 215 -12.75 21.59 -12.66
N PRO A 216 -12.66 22.84 -13.17
CA PRO A 216 -11.91 23.90 -12.50
C PRO A 216 -12.37 24.17 -11.07
N HIS A 217 -13.66 23.97 -10.77
CA HIS A 217 -14.21 24.10 -9.43
C HIS A 217 -13.66 23.02 -8.48
N ASP A 218 -13.62 21.76 -8.91
CA ASP A 218 -13.06 20.66 -8.12
C ASP A 218 -11.56 20.86 -7.84
N LEU A 219 -10.80 21.32 -8.86
CA LEU A 219 -9.40 21.69 -8.67
C LEU A 219 -9.23 22.80 -7.62
N GLY A 220 -10.04 23.86 -7.70
CA GLY A 220 -10.03 24.94 -6.70
C GLY A 220 -10.30 24.43 -5.28
N HIS A 221 -11.35 23.62 -5.11
CA HIS A 221 -11.70 23.01 -3.83
C HIS A 221 -10.58 22.09 -3.29
N LYS A 222 -9.93 21.31 -4.15
CA LYS A 222 -8.77 20.47 -3.78
C LYS A 222 -7.58 21.32 -3.35
N LEU A 223 -7.24 22.40 -4.07
CA LEU A 223 -6.14 23.30 -3.72
C LEU A 223 -6.33 24.03 -2.39
N GLU A 224 -7.58 24.39 -2.05
CA GLU A 224 -7.92 25.00 -0.76
C GLU A 224 -7.91 23.98 0.39
N SER A 225 -8.02 22.69 0.08
CA SER A 225 -8.04 21.63 1.08
C SER A 225 -6.71 21.53 1.83
N PRO A 226 -6.74 21.35 3.17
CA PRO A 226 -5.54 21.04 3.94
C PRO A 226 -4.80 19.80 3.44
N LEU A 227 -5.52 18.83 2.83
CA LEU A 227 -4.93 17.62 2.24
C LEU A 227 -3.93 17.93 1.11
N TRP A 228 -4.09 19.07 0.43
CA TRP A 228 -3.20 19.57 -0.61
C TRP A 228 -2.39 20.78 -0.14
N ASN A 229 -2.24 20.92 1.18
CA ASN A 229 -1.53 22.00 1.87
C ASN A 229 -2.19 23.38 1.79
N GLY A 230 -3.47 23.45 1.47
CA GLY A 230 -4.24 24.69 1.54
C GLY A 230 -4.33 25.24 2.96
N HIS A 231 -4.15 26.55 3.10
CA HIS A 231 -4.30 27.28 4.36
C HIS A 231 -5.17 28.53 4.14
N PRO A 232 -6.29 28.70 4.87
CA PRO A 232 -7.12 29.88 4.72
C PRO A 232 -6.38 31.18 5.08
N ILE A 233 -6.65 32.25 4.33
CA ILE A 233 -6.19 33.59 4.69
C ILE A 233 -6.84 33.99 6.02
N GLY A 234 -6.03 34.42 6.99
CA GLY A 234 -6.50 34.79 8.33
C GLY A 234 -6.74 33.60 9.27
N ALA A 235 -6.23 32.40 8.96
CA ALA A 235 -6.31 31.25 9.85
C ALA A 235 -5.79 31.57 11.26
N LEU A 236 -6.55 31.14 12.28
CA LEU A 236 -6.15 31.30 13.67
C LEU A 236 -4.89 30.49 13.94
N SER A 237 -3.94 31.09 14.66
CA SER A 237 -2.73 30.37 15.05
C SER A 237 -3.09 29.25 16.03
N PRO A 238 -2.64 28.02 15.78
CA PRO A 238 -2.88 26.87 16.66
C PRO A 238 -2.11 26.96 17.98
N VAL A 239 -1.19 27.92 18.10
CA VAL A 239 -0.48 28.19 19.35
C VAL A 239 -1.35 29.08 20.21
N SER A 240 -1.81 28.54 21.34
CA SER A 240 -2.56 29.27 22.37
C SER A 240 -1.81 30.53 22.75
N THR A 241 -2.53 31.64 22.95
CA THR A 241 -1.94 32.90 23.43
C THR A 241 -1.24 32.73 24.78
N LEU A 242 -1.70 31.79 25.61
CA LEU A 242 -1.08 31.44 26.89
C LEU A 242 0.29 30.74 26.74
N ASP A 243 0.48 30.03 25.63
CA ASP A 243 1.71 29.31 25.32
C ASP A 243 2.70 30.16 24.50
N ARG A 244 2.28 31.36 24.08
CA ARG A 244 3.18 32.33 23.44
C ARG A 244 3.99 33.01 24.53
N ALA A 245 5.32 32.85 24.47
CA ALA A 245 6.20 33.71 25.25
C ALA A 245 5.89 35.18 24.87
N PRO A 246 5.68 36.08 25.85
CA PRO A 246 5.54 37.49 25.54
C PRO A 246 6.79 37.98 24.80
N PRO A 247 6.65 38.81 23.75
CA PRO A 247 7.81 39.39 23.08
C PRO A 247 8.67 40.10 24.12
N ALA A 248 9.99 39.86 24.08
CA ALA A 248 10.90 40.42 25.05
C ALA A 248 10.79 41.96 25.05
N ALA A 249 10.25 42.54 26.12
CA ALA A 249 10.80 43.81 26.57
C ALA A 249 12.24 43.50 26.97
N GLU A 250 13.22 44.18 26.37
CA GLU A 250 14.66 44.02 26.61
C GLU A 250 14.96 43.77 28.10
N GLN A 251 15.17 42.52 28.50
CA GLN A 251 15.68 42.20 29.84
C GLN A 251 17.17 42.48 29.88
N LYS A 252 17.53 43.77 29.93
CA LYS A 252 18.78 44.19 30.56
C LYS A 252 18.67 43.83 32.05
N HIS A 253 19.71 43.18 32.57
CA HIS A 253 19.90 42.73 33.95
C HIS A 253 19.34 41.35 34.33
N PHE A 254 20.18 40.33 34.16
CA PHE A 254 20.25 39.26 35.15
C PHE A 254 21.58 39.35 35.90
N SER A 255 21.49 39.81 37.14
CA SER A 255 22.55 39.79 38.14
C SER A 255 22.95 38.34 38.45
N LYS A 256 24.25 38.09 38.51
CA LYS A 256 24.88 36.82 38.90
C LYS A 256 24.33 36.34 40.25
N CYS A 257 23.62 35.22 40.27
CA CYS A 257 23.42 34.42 41.47
C CYS A 257 23.49 32.93 41.10
N PRO A 258 24.39 32.13 41.72
CA PRO A 258 24.57 30.72 41.36
C PRO A 258 23.61 29.81 42.15
N SER A 259 23.31 28.66 41.57
CA SER A 259 22.57 27.53 42.16
C SER A 259 21.06 27.70 42.36
N ARG A 260 20.30 27.40 41.30
CA ARG A 260 19.08 26.58 41.41
C ARG A 260 19.04 25.67 40.20
N SER A 261 18.88 24.36 40.43
CA SER A 261 18.56 23.39 39.40
C SER A 261 17.22 23.77 38.78
N LEU A 262 17.28 24.55 37.70
CA LEU A 262 16.11 24.85 36.89
C LEU A 262 15.80 23.57 36.11
N LEU A 263 14.68 22.92 36.45
CA LEU A 263 13.88 22.20 35.46
C LEU A 263 13.89 23.07 34.20
N ALA A 264 14.45 22.56 33.10
CA ALA A 264 14.61 23.32 31.88
C ALA A 264 13.24 23.90 31.50
N ALA A 265 13.07 25.21 31.71
CA ALA A 265 11.92 25.91 31.20
C ALA A 265 11.91 25.64 29.68
N PRO A 266 10.76 25.25 29.07
CA PRO A 266 10.69 25.08 27.64
C PRO A 266 11.27 26.33 26.99
N ALA A 267 12.22 26.14 26.07
CA ALA A 267 12.92 27.24 25.44
C ALA A 267 11.90 28.28 24.97
N ARG A 268 12.19 29.57 25.13
CA ARG A 268 11.32 30.72 24.79
C ARG A 268 10.79 30.70 23.33
N GLU A 269 11.26 29.78 22.51
CA GLU A 269 10.97 29.58 21.08
C GLU A 269 10.42 28.17 20.77
N ALA A 270 10.02 27.40 21.78
CA ALA A 270 9.49 26.05 21.58
C ALA A 270 8.13 26.10 20.87
N LEU A 271 8.12 25.81 19.57
CA LEU A 271 6.89 25.62 18.81
C LEU A 271 6.31 24.24 19.11
N PRO A 272 5.01 24.12 19.42
CA PRO A 272 4.39 22.82 19.63
C PRO A 272 4.45 22.00 18.34
N LEU A 273 4.84 20.73 18.45
CA LEU A 273 4.75 19.77 17.36
C LEU A 273 3.27 19.43 17.14
N LEU A 274 2.69 20.03 16.11
CA LEU A 274 1.31 19.78 15.74
C LEU A 274 1.22 18.56 14.83
N PRO A 275 0.20 17.70 15.02
CA PRO A 275 -0.08 16.64 14.06
C PRO A 275 -0.30 17.26 12.68
N ARG A 276 0.52 16.88 11.71
CA ARG A 276 0.37 17.24 10.31
C ARG A 276 0.54 15.98 9.48
N HIS A 277 -0.32 15.82 8.46
CA HIS A 277 -0.07 14.86 7.41
C HIS A 277 1.12 15.32 6.55
N CYS A 278 1.67 14.39 5.79
CA CYS A 278 2.72 14.66 4.82
C CYS A 278 2.21 15.69 3.79
N PRO A 279 3.05 16.67 3.42
CA PRO A 279 2.68 17.63 2.39
C PRO A 279 2.32 16.93 1.07
N ALA A 280 1.44 17.55 0.29
CA ALA A 280 1.19 17.16 -1.08
C ALA A 280 2.35 17.55 -2.00
N LEU A 281 2.76 16.62 -2.86
CA LEU A 281 3.54 16.88 -4.07
C LEU A 281 2.55 16.86 -5.23
N LEU A 282 2.14 18.05 -5.67
CA LEU A 282 1.13 18.21 -6.71
C LEU A 282 1.76 18.10 -8.09
N PHE A 283 1.27 17.14 -8.87
CA PHE A 283 1.52 17.01 -10.30
C PHE A 283 0.32 17.56 -11.07
N ASP A 284 0.60 18.40 -12.07
CA ASP A 284 -0.39 18.79 -13.07
C ASP A 284 -0.84 17.58 -13.89
N CYS A 285 0.14 16.78 -14.34
CA CYS A 285 -0.04 15.53 -15.05
C CYS A 285 1.02 14.52 -14.59
N THR A 286 0.61 13.29 -14.29
CA THR A 286 1.53 12.16 -14.10
C THR A 286 1.90 11.53 -15.44
N HIS A 287 2.90 10.66 -15.43
CA HIS A 287 3.43 9.99 -16.62
C HIS A 287 2.49 8.90 -17.14
#